data_AF-A0A439E0G4-F1
#
_entry.id   AF-A0A439E0G4-F1
#
_cell.length_a   1.000
_cell.length_b   1.000
_cell.length_c   1.000
_cell.angle_alpha   90.00
_cell.angle_beta   90.00
_cell.angle_gamma   90.00
#
_symmetry.space_group_name_H-M   'P 1'
#
loop_
_entity.id
_entity.type
_entity.pdbx_description
1 polymer ?
#
loop_
_entity_poly.entity_id
_entity_poly.type
_entity_poly.pdbx_seq_one_letter_code
_entity_poly.pdbx_strand_id
1 'polypeptide(L)'
;MFSGADAVNAGASDAHIKALTALSADEIQALTIRAAAMLEGTKTRVREMGRRIAAERDAAVPAPDPVSLAALLDEPDEGATYRVGQLWPTAGRVLLAAPFKSGKSTLIGNLIRVLVDGGQFLDRFEVRSVGKVVLIDTELDRRTLRRWLRAQGIRNAAAVTVMPLRGAVSSFDITDPTTRSEWAQSIAGADVVILDCLRPVLDALGLSEDKDAGRVLVGFDALLAHGPPERAGTRRLAAARLARRAVEDRSWRRR
;
A
#
# COMPACT_ATOMS: atom_id res chain seq x y z
N MET A 1 16.28 23.12 19.89
CA MET A 1 16.50 23.25 21.34
C MET A 1 17.34 24.49 21.53
N PHE A 2 16.93 25.40 22.40
CA PHE A 2 17.72 26.58 22.73
C PHE A 2 18.96 26.12 23.52
N SER A 3 20.15 26.35 23.01
CA SER A 3 21.40 25.87 23.60
C SER A 3 22.02 26.90 24.54
N GLY A 4 22.99 26.49 25.36
CA GLY A 4 23.77 27.42 26.18
C GLY A 4 24.52 28.47 25.36
N ALA A 5 24.95 28.11 24.14
CA ALA A 5 25.59 29.04 23.21
C ALA A 5 24.61 30.09 22.69
N ASP A 6 23.35 29.71 22.42
CA ASP A 6 22.31 30.64 21.99
C ASP A 6 21.97 31.64 23.11
N ALA A 7 21.98 31.18 24.37
CA ALA A 7 21.76 32.04 25.53
C ALA A 7 22.85 33.11 25.68
N VAL A 8 24.12 32.72 25.56
CA VAL A 8 25.26 33.65 25.64
C VAL A 8 25.25 34.63 24.47
N ASN A 9 24.97 34.16 23.25
CA ASN A 9 24.85 35.02 22.07
C ASN A 9 23.67 36.02 22.18
N ALA A 10 22.62 35.66 22.93
CA ALA A 10 21.51 36.55 23.24
C ALA A 10 21.78 37.51 24.42
N GLY A 11 23.00 37.53 24.98
CA GLY A 11 23.40 38.45 26.06
C GLY A 11 23.15 37.91 27.47
N ALA A 12 22.93 36.60 27.64
CA ALA A 12 22.90 36.01 28.98
C ALA A 12 24.28 36.15 29.64
N SER A 13 24.30 36.53 30.91
CA SER A 13 25.50 36.71 31.72
C SER A 13 25.47 35.78 32.94
N ASP A 14 26.59 35.60 33.61
CA ASP A 14 26.68 34.80 34.83
C ASP A 14 25.75 35.29 35.94
N ALA A 15 25.47 36.60 35.98
CA ALA A 15 24.50 37.17 36.91
C ALA A 15 23.08 36.70 36.59
N HIS A 16 22.72 36.61 35.32
CA HIS A 16 21.43 36.06 34.88
C HIS A 16 21.32 34.58 35.23
N ILE A 17 22.38 33.79 35.03
CA ILE A 17 22.38 32.35 35.34
C ILE A 17 22.27 32.11 36.85
N LYS A 18 22.98 32.88 37.68
CA LYS A 18 22.90 32.77 39.15
C LYS A 18 21.55 33.21 39.72
N ALA A 19 20.82 34.07 39.01
CA ALA A 19 19.48 34.50 39.38
C ALA A 19 18.40 33.47 39.03
N LEU A 20 18.71 32.45 38.23
CA LEU A 20 17.77 31.39 37.90
C LEU A 20 17.60 30.44 39.08
N THR A 21 16.35 30.12 39.38
CA THR A 21 16.03 29.06 40.35
C THR A 21 16.38 27.71 39.75
N ALA A 22 17.24 26.95 40.43
CA ALA A 22 17.54 25.58 40.04
C ALA A 22 16.28 24.73 40.20
N LEU A 23 15.87 24.06 39.11
CA LEU A 23 14.77 23.11 39.15
C LEU A 23 15.21 21.82 39.83
N SER A 24 14.34 21.28 40.68
CA SER A 24 14.46 19.94 41.23
C SER A 24 14.30 18.87 40.14
N ALA A 25 14.75 17.65 40.43
CA ALA A 25 14.58 16.51 39.52
C ALA A 25 13.10 16.25 39.18
N ASP A 26 12.20 16.42 40.15
CA ASP A 26 10.76 16.23 39.98
C ASP A 26 10.15 17.30 39.05
N GLU A 27 10.58 18.56 39.17
CA GLU A 27 10.14 19.64 38.27
C GLU A 27 10.62 19.42 36.83
N ILE A 28 11.85 18.97 36.65
CA ILE A 28 12.40 18.60 35.33
C ILE A 28 11.59 17.44 34.73
N GLN A 29 11.28 16.41 35.53
CA GLN A 29 10.48 15.27 35.09
C GLN A 29 9.05 15.70 34.71
N ALA A 30 8.40 16.54 35.50
CA ALA A 30 7.07 17.06 35.22
C ALA A 30 7.03 17.89 33.91
N LEU A 31 8.03 18.75 33.68
CA LEU A 31 8.16 19.51 32.43
C LEU A 31 8.40 18.60 31.22
N THR A 32 9.21 17.56 31.40
CA THR A 32 9.48 16.55 30.34
C THR A 32 8.20 15.80 29.96
N ILE A 33 7.44 15.34 30.95
CA ILE A 33 6.15 14.67 30.73
C ILE A 33 5.17 15.61 30.03
N ARG A 34 5.07 16.87 30.48
CA ARG A 34 4.21 17.88 29.85
C ARG A 34 4.59 18.13 28.39
N ALA A 35 5.88 18.27 28.08
CA ALA A 35 6.37 18.46 26.72
C ALA A 35 6.06 17.24 25.83
N ALA A 36 6.27 16.02 26.34
CA ALA A 36 5.91 14.79 25.64
C ALA A 36 4.40 14.68 25.37
N ALA A 37 3.57 15.02 26.36
CA ALA A 37 2.12 15.05 26.21
C ALA A 37 1.64 16.08 25.18
N MET A 38 2.25 17.27 25.14
CA MET A 38 1.96 18.30 24.12
C MET A 38 2.36 17.85 22.72
N LEU A 39 3.51 17.17 22.59
CA LEU A 39 3.95 16.62 21.31
C LEU A 39 3.00 15.52 20.82
N GLU A 40 2.62 14.58 21.68
CA GLU A 40 1.66 13.52 21.34
C GLU A 40 0.26 14.06 21.05
N GLY A 41 -0.18 15.08 21.80
CA GLY A 41 -1.43 15.79 21.53
C GLY A 41 -1.42 16.49 20.17
N THR A 42 -0.30 17.11 19.81
CA THR A 42 -0.10 17.72 18.48
C THR A 42 -0.12 16.67 17.37
N LYS A 43 0.61 15.55 17.52
CA LYS A 43 0.60 14.44 16.56
C LYS A 43 -0.82 13.89 16.36
N THR A 44 -1.58 13.73 17.43
CA THR A 44 -2.97 13.26 17.38
C THR A 44 -3.86 14.23 16.59
N ARG A 45 -3.78 15.54 16.87
CA ARG A 45 -4.53 16.56 16.13
C ARG A 45 -4.16 16.63 14.65
N VAL A 46 -2.88 16.51 14.31
CA VAL A 46 -2.41 16.47 12.91
C VAL A 46 -3.01 15.26 12.19
N ARG A 47 -3.03 14.09 12.84
CA ARG A 47 -3.66 12.88 12.29
C ARG A 47 -5.17 13.02 12.14
N GLU A 48 -5.87 13.62 13.11
CA GLU A 48 -7.31 13.88 13.01
C GLU A 48 -7.64 14.83 11.86
N MET A 49 -6.88 15.91 11.71
CA MET A 49 -7.03 16.84 10.59
C MET A 49 -6.74 16.14 9.25
N GLY A 50 -5.67 15.35 9.19
CA GLY A 50 -5.34 14.54 8.03
C GLY A 50 -6.46 13.56 7.67
N ARG A 51 -7.10 12.93 8.66
CA ARG A 51 -8.24 12.02 8.44
C ARG A 51 -9.44 12.77 7.88
N ARG A 52 -9.72 13.98 8.39
CA ARG A 52 -10.83 14.81 7.89
C ARG A 52 -10.61 15.22 6.43
N ILE A 53 -9.43 15.74 6.10
CA ILE A 53 -9.06 16.14 4.73
C ILE A 53 -9.10 14.94 3.77
N ALA A 54 -8.62 13.77 4.21
CA ALA A 54 -8.66 12.55 3.41
C ALA A 54 -10.10 12.06 3.19
N ALA A 55 -10.96 12.08 4.21
CA ALA A 55 -12.36 11.72 4.09
C ALA A 55 -13.14 12.68 3.16
N GLU A 56 -12.86 13.98 3.24
CA GLU A 56 -13.43 14.98 2.32
C GLU A 56 -13.03 14.72 0.85
N ARG A 57 -11.80 14.23 0.61
CA ARG A 57 -11.34 13.82 -0.73
C ARG A 57 -12.01 12.53 -1.22
N ASP A 58 -12.20 11.55 -0.35
CA ASP A 58 -12.79 10.25 -0.70
C ASP A 58 -14.31 10.33 -0.97
N ALA A 59 -15.01 11.26 -0.31
CA ALA A 59 -16.46 11.42 -0.44
C ALA A 59 -16.93 12.03 -1.78
N ALA A 60 -16.01 12.39 -2.68
CA ALA A 60 -16.31 13.13 -3.89
C ALA A 60 -16.70 12.28 -5.12
N VAL A 61 -16.95 10.97 -4.97
CA VAL A 61 -17.42 10.12 -6.07
C VAL A 61 -18.95 10.19 -6.14
N PRO A 62 -19.54 10.91 -7.11
CA PRO A 62 -21.00 10.90 -7.27
C PRO A 62 -21.48 9.50 -7.59
N ALA A 63 -22.65 9.13 -7.08
CA ALA A 63 -23.32 7.92 -7.53
C ALA A 63 -23.57 8.03 -9.04
N PRO A 64 -23.38 6.96 -9.81
CA PRO A 64 -23.70 6.98 -11.23
C PRO A 64 -25.20 7.20 -11.42
N ASP A 65 -25.57 7.94 -12.46
CA ASP A 65 -26.98 8.09 -12.83
C ASP A 65 -27.56 6.74 -13.25
N PRO A 66 -28.79 6.41 -12.86
CA PRO A 66 -29.43 5.17 -13.27
C PRO A 66 -29.70 5.18 -14.77
N VAL A 67 -29.18 4.16 -15.48
CA VAL A 67 -29.44 3.93 -16.90
C VAL A 67 -30.53 2.87 -17.05
N SER A 68 -31.51 3.11 -17.92
CA SER A 68 -32.51 2.09 -18.24
C SER A 68 -31.85 0.90 -18.95
N LEU A 69 -32.34 -0.32 -18.73
CA LEU A 69 -31.80 -1.49 -19.43
C LEU A 69 -31.84 -1.33 -20.96
N ALA A 70 -32.89 -0.71 -21.50
CA ALA A 70 -33.01 -0.45 -22.94
C ALA A 70 -31.90 0.46 -23.47
N ALA A 71 -31.58 1.53 -22.73
CA ALA A 71 -30.48 2.43 -23.08
C ALA A 71 -29.11 1.74 -22.96
N LEU A 72 -28.90 0.94 -21.91
CA LEU A 72 -27.65 0.20 -21.71
C LEU A 72 -27.40 -0.82 -22.84
N LEU A 73 -28.44 -1.50 -23.32
CA LEU A 73 -28.34 -2.50 -24.40
C LEU A 73 -28.20 -1.87 -25.79
N ASP A 74 -28.43 -0.56 -25.93
CA ASP A 74 -28.21 0.18 -27.18
C ASP A 74 -26.76 0.67 -27.30
N GLU A 75 -25.98 0.62 -26.22
CA GLU A 75 -24.55 0.90 -26.23
C GLU A 75 -23.80 -0.15 -27.07
N PRO A 76 -22.86 0.26 -27.95
CA PRO A 76 -22.10 -0.70 -28.75
C PRO A 76 -21.18 -1.54 -27.87
N ASP A 77 -21.14 -2.85 -28.12
CA ASP A 77 -20.18 -3.74 -27.48
C ASP A 77 -18.74 -3.36 -27.85
N GLU A 78 -17.98 -2.82 -26.88
CA GLU A 78 -16.54 -2.68 -27.01
C GLU A 78 -15.85 -4.02 -26.70
N GLY A 79 -15.00 -4.49 -27.62
CA GLY A 79 -14.22 -5.71 -27.41
C GLY A 79 -13.36 -5.62 -26.14
N ALA A 80 -13.42 -6.65 -25.30
CA ALA A 80 -12.68 -6.68 -24.04
C ALA A 80 -11.17 -6.44 -24.28
N THR A 81 -10.65 -5.34 -23.73
CA THR A 81 -9.22 -5.04 -23.80
C THR A 81 -8.50 -5.75 -22.65
N TYR A 82 -7.39 -6.44 -22.96
CA TYR A 82 -6.62 -7.21 -22.00
C TYR A 82 -5.23 -6.61 -21.76
N ARG A 83 -4.82 -6.56 -20.49
CA ARG A 83 -3.43 -6.32 -20.05
C ARG A 83 -2.58 -7.56 -20.28
N VAL A 84 -3.13 -8.72 -19.88
CA VAL A 84 -2.59 -10.05 -20.17
C VAL A 84 -3.71 -10.80 -20.85
N GLY A 85 -3.49 -11.24 -22.10
CA GLY A 85 -4.52 -11.84 -22.94
C GLY A 85 -5.31 -12.93 -22.20
N GLN A 86 -6.64 -12.85 -22.25
CA GLN A 86 -7.59 -13.80 -21.63
C GLN A 86 -7.55 -13.90 -20.09
N LEU A 87 -6.51 -13.38 -19.43
CA LEU A 87 -6.31 -13.53 -17.98
C LEU A 87 -6.61 -12.26 -17.20
N TRP A 88 -6.24 -11.10 -17.76
CA TRP A 88 -6.33 -9.84 -17.05
C TRP A 88 -6.89 -8.75 -17.96
N PRO A 89 -8.19 -8.43 -17.84
CA PRO A 89 -8.78 -7.28 -18.52
C PRO A 89 -8.14 -5.96 -18.05
N THR A 90 -8.00 -4.98 -18.95
CA THR A 90 -7.61 -3.60 -18.60
C THR A 90 -8.70 -2.86 -17.84
N ALA A 91 -9.84 -3.52 -17.53
CA ALA A 91 -10.92 -3.06 -16.67
C ALA A 91 -11.01 -3.82 -15.32
N GLY A 92 -10.17 -4.85 -15.09
CA GLY A 92 -10.27 -5.73 -13.91
C GLY A 92 -9.14 -5.66 -12.88
N ARG A 93 -9.36 -6.34 -11.75
CA ARG A 93 -8.35 -6.69 -10.73
C ARG A 93 -8.10 -8.19 -10.77
N VAL A 94 -6.89 -8.63 -10.45
CA VAL A 94 -6.53 -10.05 -10.41
C VAL A 94 -6.09 -10.42 -9.00
N LEU A 95 -6.66 -11.52 -8.49
CA LEU A 95 -6.24 -12.15 -7.25
C LEU A 95 -5.59 -13.49 -7.56
N LEU A 96 -4.29 -13.62 -7.28
CA LEU A 96 -3.54 -14.86 -7.41
C LEU A 96 -3.64 -15.65 -6.10
N ALA A 97 -4.62 -16.55 -6.01
CA ALA A 97 -4.77 -17.47 -4.89
C ALA A 97 -4.03 -18.79 -5.18
N ALA A 98 -3.05 -19.14 -4.35
CA ALA A 98 -2.36 -20.43 -4.43
C ALA A 98 -1.74 -20.84 -3.09
N PRO A 99 -1.50 -22.15 -2.84
CA PRO A 99 -0.88 -22.64 -1.61
C PRO A 99 0.51 -22.07 -1.32
N PHE A 100 0.97 -22.20 -0.09
CA PHE A 100 2.32 -21.77 0.29
C PHE A 100 3.38 -22.50 -0.56
N LYS A 101 4.45 -21.78 -0.95
CA LYS A 101 5.56 -22.30 -1.78
C LYS A 101 5.17 -22.85 -3.15
N SER A 102 3.99 -22.50 -3.69
CA SER A 102 3.56 -22.89 -5.04
C SER A 102 4.20 -22.09 -6.19
N GLY A 103 5.23 -21.26 -5.92
CA GLY A 103 5.89 -20.44 -6.94
C GLY A 103 5.24 -19.09 -7.25
N LYS A 104 4.34 -18.55 -6.40
CA LYS A 104 3.68 -17.25 -6.63
C LYS A 104 4.66 -16.10 -6.86
N SER A 105 5.65 -15.91 -5.99
CA SER A 105 6.61 -14.80 -6.14
C SER A 105 7.46 -14.95 -7.41
N THR A 106 7.71 -16.18 -7.87
CA THR A 106 8.33 -16.43 -9.18
C THR A 106 7.41 -16.00 -10.32
N LEU A 107 6.11 -16.34 -10.25
CA LEU A 107 5.10 -15.93 -11.21
C LEU A 107 4.96 -14.40 -11.27
N ILE A 108 4.94 -13.74 -10.11
CA ILE A 108 4.90 -12.28 -9.99
C ILE A 108 6.16 -11.65 -10.58
N GLY A 109 7.34 -12.20 -10.33
CA GLY A 109 8.59 -11.74 -10.95
C GLY A 109 8.55 -11.82 -12.48
N ASN A 110 8.04 -12.93 -13.03
CA ASN A 110 7.86 -13.09 -14.47
C ASN A 110 6.85 -12.08 -15.02
N LEU A 111 5.73 -11.87 -14.32
CA LEU A 111 4.71 -10.89 -14.68
C LEU A 111 5.29 -9.47 -14.72
N ILE A 112 6.04 -9.06 -13.69
CA ILE A 112 6.70 -7.74 -13.64
C ILE A 112 7.60 -7.56 -14.86
N ARG A 113 8.44 -8.57 -15.16
CA ARG A 113 9.34 -8.54 -16.32
C ARG A 113 8.56 -8.29 -17.61
N VAL A 114 7.57 -9.12 -17.93
CA VAL A 114 6.82 -8.99 -19.19
C VAL A 114 5.96 -7.72 -19.25
N LEU A 115 5.54 -7.19 -18.10
CA LEU A 115 4.84 -5.91 -18.04
C LEU A 115 5.73 -4.72 -18.43
N VAL A 116 6.99 -4.70 -18.01
CA VAL A 116 7.88 -3.54 -18.30
C VAL A 116 8.79 -3.73 -19.51
N ASP A 117 9.06 -4.98 -19.88
CA ASP A 117 9.94 -5.35 -21.00
C ASP A 117 9.17 -5.80 -22.25
N GLY A 118 7.87 -6.07 -22.13
CA GLY A 118 7.05 -6.71 -23.17
C GLY A 118 7.29 -8.23 -23.29
N GLY A 119 6.58 -8.85 -24.24
CA GLY A 119 6.63 -10.28 -24.51
C GLY A 119 5.40 -11.03 -24.03
N GLN A 120 5.52 -12.35 -23.89
CA GLN A 120 4.42 -13.22 -23.48
C GLN A 120 4.56 -13.65 -22.02
N PHE A 121 3.46 -13.56 -21.28
CA PHE A 121 3.37 -14.14 -19.95
C PHE A 121 3.21 -15.66 -20.08
N LEU A 122 4.03 -16.41 -19.36
CA LEU A 122 4.07 -17.89 -19.41
C LEU A 122 4.21 -18.45 -20.83
N ASP A 123 4.93 -17.74 -21.71
CA ASP A 123 5.19 -18.12 -23.11
C ASP A 123 3.91 -18.40 -23.92
N ARG A 124 2.78 -17.80 -23.50
CA ARG A 124 1.46 -18.07 -24.08
C ARG A 124 0.59 -16.84 -24.22
N PHE A 125 0.57 -15.96 -23.21
CA PHE A 125 -0.40 -14.88 -23.15
C PHE A 125 0.25 -13.56 -23.52
N GLU A 126 -0.23 -12.93 -24.59
CA GLU A 126 0.24 -11.60 -25.01
C GLU A 126 0.06 -10.57 -23.88
N VAL A 127 1.09 -9.74 -23.68
CA VAL A 127 1.10 -8.71 -22.64
C VAL A 127 1.19 -7.33 -23.26
N ARG A 128 0.24 -6.47 -22.89
CA ARG A 128 0.34 -5.03 -23.15
C ARG A 128 1.24 -4.41 -22.08
N SER A 129 2.45 -4.01 -22.48
CA SER A 129 3.43 -3.42 -21.57
C SER A 129 2.94 -2.10 -20.95
N VAL A 130 3.60 -1.71 -19.85
CA VAL A 130 3.30 -0.54 -19.05
C VAL A 130 4.53 0.31 -18.79
N GLY A 131 4.31 1.59 -18.48
CA GLY A 131 5.39 2.52 -18.17
C GLY A 131 5.92 2.40 -16.75
N LYS A 132 5.06 2.06 -15.77
CA LYS A 132 5.46 1.94 -14.37
C LYS A 132 4.74 0.85 -13.60
N VAL A 133 5.51 -0.01 -12.93
CA VAL A 133 5.03 -1.03 -11.99
C VAL A 133 5.52 -0.70 -10.57
N VAL A 134 4.64 -0.81 -9.59
CA VAL A 134 4.98 -0.76 -8.17
C VAL A 134 4.77 -2.16 -7.57
N LEU A 135 5.81 -2.70 -6.95
CA LEU A 135 5.75 -3.93 -6.15
C LEU A 135 5.82 -3.58 -4.67
N ILE A 136 4.75 -3.86 -3.93
CA ILE A 136 4.68 -3.80 -2.48
C ILE A 136 4.87 -5.22 -1.95
N ASP A 137 6.07 -5.50 -1.44
CA ASP A 137 6.43 -6.81 -0.92
C ASP A 137 6.35 -6.80 0.61
N THR A 138 5.52 -7.66 1.18
CA THR A 138 5.34 -7.80 2.63
C THR A 138 5.92 -9.11 3.17
N GLU A 139 6.30 -10.03 2.28
CA GLU A 139 6.66 -11.40 2.63
C GLU A 139 8.17 -11.69 2.53
N LEU A 140 9.03 -10.92 1.87
CA LEU A 140 10.44 -11.30 1.70
C LEU A 140 11.38 -10.33 2.42
N ASP A 141 12.50 -10.88 2.90
CA ASP A 141 13.59 -10.02 3.38
C ASP A 141 14.27 -9.34 2.17
N ARG A 142 14.85 -8.15 2.39
CA ARG A 142 15.41 -7.32 1.31
C ARG A 142 16.48 -8.06 0.48
N ARG A 143 17.26 -8.94 1.10
CA ARG A 143 18.32 -9.69 0.41
C ARG A 143 17.71 -10.76 -0.50
N THR A 144 16.72 -11.51 -0.01
CA THR A 144 16.01 -12.53 -0.81
C THR A 144 15.26 -11.89 -1.97
N LEU A 145 14.49 -10.83 -1.71
CA LEU A 145 13.75 -10.08 -2.73
C LEU A 145 14.68 -9.59 -3.85
N ARG A 146 15.79 -8.92 -3.48
CA ARG A 146 16.77 -8.44 -4.45
C ARG A 146 17.36 -9.55 -5.31
N ARG A 147 17.72 -10.69 -4.71
CA ARG A 147 18.26 -11.84 -5.45
C ARG A 147 17.25 -12.39 -6.44
N TRP A 148 15.99 -12.53 -6.04
CA TRP A 148 14.95 -13.10 -6.90
C TRP A 148 14.55 -12.17 -8.03
N LEU A 149 14.42 -10.86 -7.78
CA LEU A 149 14.18 -9.88 -8.84
C LEU A 149 15.34 -9.81 -9.83
N ARG A 150 16.59 -9.91 -9.36
CA ARG A 150 17.75 -10.00 -10.25
C ARG A 150 17.68 -11.22 -11.17
N ALA A 151 17.25 -12.37 -10.65
CA ALA A 151 17.12 -13.60 -11.43
C ALA A 151 16.05 -13.51 -12.53
N GLN A 152 15.12 -12.54 -12.47
CA GLN A 152 14.15 -12.30 -13.55
C GLN A 152 14.78 -11.66 -14.79
N GLY A 153 15.95 -11.01 -14.68
CA GLY A 153 16.58 -10.36 -15.83
C GLY A 153 15.77 -9.21 -16.42
N ILE A 154 15.06 -8.45 -15.58
CA ILE A 154 14.28 -7.27 -15.99
C ILE A 154 15.23 -6.24 -16.62
N ARG A 155 14.99 -5.88 -17.89
CA ARG A 155 15.81 -4.95 -18.65
C ARG A 155 15.45 -3.50 -18.31
N ASN A 156 14.17 -3.19 -18.25
CA ASN A 156 13.64 -1.87 -17.91
C ASN A 156 13.44 -1.72 -16.39
N ALA A 157 14.51 -1.91 -15.62
CA ALA A 157 14.43 -1.89 -14.16
C ALA A 157 13.98 -0.53 -13.58
N ALA A 158 14.24 0.57 -14.29
CA ALA A 158 13.82 1.92 -13.89
C ALA A 158 12.28 2.10 -13.89
N ALA A 159 11.55 1.29 -14.66
CA ALA A 159 10.09 1.26 -14.64
C ALA A 159 9.50 0.52 -13.43
N VAL A 160 10.33 -0.09 -12.57
CA VAL A 160 9.87 -0.87 -11.42
C VAL A 160 10.27 -0.17 -10.11
N THR A 161 9.27 0.20 -9.32
CA THR A 161 9.46 0.68 -7.94
C THR A 161 9.18 -0.47 -6.98
N VAL A 162 10.10 -0.74 -6.04
CA VAL A 162 9.98 -1.83 -5.06
C VAL A 162 9.89 -1.25 -3.66
N MET A 163 8.83 -1.63 -2.93
CA MET A 163 8.52 -1.22 -1.56
C MET A 163 8.59 -2.44 -0.65
N PRO A 164 9.77 -2.78 -0.09
CA PRO A 164 9.92 -3.91 0.82
C PRO A 164 9.48 -3.54 2.24
N LEU A 165 8.43 -4.20 2.73
CA LEU A 165 7.76 -3.88 4.00
C LEU A 165 7.93 -4.94 5.08
N ARG A 166 8.66 -6.04 4.83
CA ARG A 166 8.95 -7.01 5.89
C ARG A 166 9.63 -6.31 7.08
N GLY A 167 8.98 -6.38 8.25
CA GLY A 167 9.40 -5.69 9.49
C GLY A 167 8.78 -4.31 9.70
N ALA A 168 8.05 -3.77 8.72
CA ALA A 168 7.36 -2.48 8.76
C ALA A 168 5.94 -2.57 8.17
N VAL A 169 5.33 -3.76 8.12
CA VAL A 169 4.03 -3.98 7.45
C VAL A 169 2.91 -3.14 8.07
N SER A 170 2.96 -2.86 9.37
CA SER A 170 2.01 -1.97 10.04
C SER A 170 2.02 -0.52 9.53
N SER A 171 3.06 -0.10 8.79
CA SER A 171 3.06 1.19 8.09
C SER A 171 2.12 1.25 6.88
N PHE A 172 1.62 0.09 6.43
CA PHE A 172 0.69 -0.04 5.30
C PHE A 172 -0.76 -0.24 5.75
N ASP A 173 -1.21 0.55 6.72
CA ASP A 173 -2.63 0.57 7.13
C ASP A 173 -3.48 1.40 6.16
N ILE A 174 -3.78 0.82 5.01
CA ILE A 174 -4.62 1.45 3.98
C ILE A 174 -6.11 1.51 4.35
N THR A 175 -6.50 0.98 5.52
CA THR A 175 -7.84 1.15 6.07
C THR A 175 -8.01 2.54 6.68
N ASP A 176 -6.91 3.12 7.18
CA ASP A 176 -6.85 4.51 7.60
C ASP A 176 -6.75 5.48 6.40
N PRO A 177 -7.68 6.44 6.24
CA PRO A 177 -7.67 7.36 5.10
C PRO A 177 -6.41 8.23 4.99
N THR A 178 -5.79 8.62 6.12
CA THR A 178 -4.58 9.44 6.10
C THR A 178 -3.40 8.66 5.54
N THR A 179 -3.16 7.49 6.11
CA THR A 179 -2.13 6.55 5.65
C THR A 179 -2.35 6.20 4.18
N ARG A 180 -3.60 5.89 3.79
CA ARG A 180 -3.96 5.65 2.39
C ARG A 180 -3.59 6.81 1.46
N SER A 181 -3.83 8.06 1.86
CA SER A 181 -3.49 9.24 1.05
C SER A 181 -1.97 9.42 0.88
N GLU A 182 -1.18 9.15 1.93
CA GLU A 182 0.28 9.19 1.89
C GLU A 182 0.85 8.10 0.95
N TRP A 183 0.29 6.88 1.02
CA TRP A 183 0.65 5.80 0.10
C TRP A 183 0.23 6.09 -1.34
N ALA A 184 -0.92 6.71 -1.55
CA ALA A 184 -1.39 7.10 -2.88
C ALA A 184 -0.39 8.05 -3.57
N GLN A 185 0.19 8.99 -2.83
CA GLN A 185 1.26 9.87 -3.33
C GLN A 185 2.52 9.08 -3.65
N SER A 186 2.90 8.14 -2.78
CA SER A 186 4.10 7.31 -2.95
C SER A 186 4.04 6.39 -4.18
N ILE A 187 2.85 5.91 -4.54
CA ILE A 187 2.64 5.05 -5.72
C ILE A 187 2.14 5.82 -6.95
N ALA A 188 2.09 7.15 -6.89
CA ALA A 188 1.55 7.97 -7.96
C ALA A 188 2.26 7.71 -9.30
N GLY A 189 1.45 7.74 -10.37
CA GLY A 189 1.89 7.47 -11.73
C GLY A 189 2.16 6.01 -12.05
N ALA A 190 1.95 5.07 -11.12
CA ALA A 190 1.97 3.65 -11.44
C ALA A 190 0.83 3.29 -12.40
N ASP A 191 1.12 2.41 -13.35
CA ASP A 191 0.09 1.76 -14.18
C ASP A 191 -0.37 0.45 -13.52
N VAL A 192 0.54 -0.25 -12.83
CA VAL A 192 0.23 -1.50 -12.13
C VAL A 192 0.80 -1.45 -10.72
N VAL A 193 0.01 -1.89 -9.75
CA VAL A 193 0.43 -2.03 -8.35
C VAL A 193 0.22 -3.49 -7.95
N ILE A 194 1.26 -4.11 -7.40
CA ILE A 194 1.28 -5.50 -6.99
C ILE A 194 1.45 -5.55 -5.48
N LEU A 195 0.60 -6.30 -4.79
CA LEU A 195 0.74 -6.60 -3.37
C LEU A 195 1.11 -8.08 -3.20
N ASP A 196 2.36 -8.34 -2.79
CA ASP A 196 2.89 -9.68 -2.51
C ASP A 196 3.39 -9.77 -1.05
N CYS A 197 2.57 -10.12 -0.06
CA CYS A 197 1.22 -10.68 -0.16
C CYS A 197 0.23 -10.05 0.84
N LEU A 198 -1.06 -10.37 0.70
CA LEU A 198 -2.12 -9.77 1.51
C LEU A 198 -2.05 -10.18 2.99
N ARG A 199 -1.65 -11.43 3.29
CA ARG A 199 -1.77 -12.01 4.63
C ARG A 199 -0.98 -11.26 5.72
N PRO A 200 0.30 -10.90 5.52
CA PRO A 200 1.04 -10.10 6.50
C PRO A 200 0.38 -8.75 6.81
N VAL A 201 -0.34 -8.15 5.84
CA VAL A 201 -1.09 -6.90 6.08
C VAL A 201 -2.24 -7.18 7.04
N LEU A 202 -3.03 -8.23 6.80
CA LEU A 202 -4.11 -8.62 7.70
C LEU A 202 -3.60 -8.92 9.11
N ASP A 203 -2.54 -9.71 9.24
CA ASP A 203 -1.96 -10.07 10.52
C ASP A 203 -1.44 -8.82 11.27
N ALA A 204 -0.80 -7.88 10.57
CA ALA A 204 -0.28 -6.65 11.17
C ALA A 204 -1.39 -5.69 11.66
N LEU A 205 -2.57 -5.75 11.06
CA LEU A 205 -3.74 -4.96 11.43
C LEU A 205 -4.66 -5.69 12.42
N GLY A 206 -4.32 -6.91 12.84
CA GLY A 206 -5.15 -7.74 13.72
C GLY A 206 -6.47 -8.20 13.07
N LEU A 207 -6.49 -8.32 11.74
CA LEU A 207 -7.66 -8.63 10.93
C LEU A 207 -7.73 -10.12 10.57
N SER A 208 -8.94 -10.68 10.54
CA SER A 208 -9.17 -12.06 10.10
C SER A 208 -9.31 -12.14 8.57
N GLU A 209 -8.69 -13.14 7.95
CA GLU A 209 -8.74 -13.33 6.50
C GLU A 209 -10.16 -13.68 6.00
N ASP A 210 -10.93 -14.44 6.79
CA ASP A 210 -12.29 -14.86 6.47
C ASP A 210 -13.35 -13.77 6.70
N LYS A 211 -13.09 -12.82 7.61
CA LYS A 211 -14.07 -11.79 8.02
C LYS A 211 -13.73 -10.40 7.53
N ASP A 212 -12.45 -10.06 7.49
CA ASP A 212 -11.98 -8.68 7.37
C ASP A 212 -11.19 -8.40 6.08
N ALA A 213 -10.89 -9.42 5.27
CA ALA A 213 -10.14 -9.22 4.02
C ALA A 213 -10.80 -8.17 3.10
N GLY A 214 -12.14 -8.10 3.09
CA GLY A 214 -12.88 -7.08 2.35
C GLY A 214 -12.51 -5.65 2.74
N ARG A 215 -12.21 -5.37 4.01
CA ARG A 215 -11.83 -4.03 4.48
C ARG A 215 -10.52 -3.56 3.88
N VAL A 216 -9.53 -4.45 3.82
CA VAL A 216 -8.24 -4.16 3.19
C VAL A 216 -8.39 -4.00 1.68
N LEU A 217 -9.20 -4.86 1.04
CA LEU A 217 -9.46 -4.76 -0.40
C LEU A 217 -10.18 -3.46 -0.79
N VAL A 218 -11.17 -3.02 -0.01
CA VAL A 218 -11.83 -1.72 -0.21
C VAL A 218 -10.86 -0.56 -0.01
N GLY A 219 -10.03 -0.60 1.04
CA GLY A 219 -8.97 0.39 1.24
C GLY A 219 -7.97 0.41 0.08
N PHE A 220 -7.71 -0.74 -0.54
CA PHE A 220 -6.80 -0.86 -1.68
C PHE A 220 -7.43 -0.30 -2.96
N ASP A 221 -8.73 -0.57 -3.19
CA ASP A 221 -9.46 0.01 -4.32
C ASP A 221 -9.46 1.56 -4.21
N ALA A 222 -9.70 2.10 -3.01
CA ALA A 222 -9.63 3.54 -2.74
C ALA A 222 -8.20 4.10 -2.92
N LEU A 223 -7.17 3.35 -2.52
CA LEU A 223 -5.77 3.73 -2.72
C LEU A 223 -5.45 3.93 -4.22
N LEU A 224 -5.95 3.03 -5.07
CA LEU A 224 -5.74 3.08 -6.51
C LEU A 224 -6.56 4.18 -7.20
N ALA A 225 -7.73 4.52 -6.66
CA ALA A 225 -8.62 5.55 -7.21
C ALA A 225 -8.04 6.98 -7.12
N HIS A 226 -7.07 7.25 -6.24
CA HIS A 226 -6.39 8.55 -6.11
C HIS A 226 -5.42 8.90 -7.27
N GLY A 227 -5.84 8.69 -8.51
CA GLY A 227 -5.15 9.12 -9.73
C GLY A 227 -5.97 10.14 -10.52
N PRO A 228 -5.36 10.86 -11.49
CA PRO A 228 -6.13 11.67 -12.43
C PRO A 228 -7.18 10.79 -13.14
N PRO A 229 -8.41 11.30 -13.38
CA PRO A 229 -9.55 10.51 -13.87
C PRO A 229 -9.26 9.76 -15.18
N GLU A 230 -8.40 10.32 -16.03
CA GLU A 230 -7.93 9.70 -17.29
C GLU A 230 -7.13 8.39 -17.09
N ARG A 231 -6.61 8.15 -15.88
CA ARG A 231 -5.83 6.95 -15.50
C ARG A 231 -6.43 6.15 -14.35
N ALA A 232 -7.59 6.55 -13.84
CA ALA A 232 -8.31 5.82 -12.79
C ALA A 232 -8.67 4.40 -13.25
N GLY A 233 -8.89 4.20 -14.56
CA GLY A 233 -9.05 2.88 -15.18
C GLY A 233 -7.74 2.14 -15.50
N THR A 234 -6.56 2.69 -15.21
CA THR A 234 -5.27 2.07 -15.59
C THR A 234 -4.59 1.41 -14.40
N ARG A 235 -4.72 1.97 -13.18
CA ARG A 235 -4.11 1.48 -11.93
C ARG A 235 -4.76 0.19 -11.46
N ARG A 236 -4.07 -0.93 -11.63
CA ARG A 236 -4.68 -2.25 -11.38
C ARG A 236 -3.86 -3.12 -10.47
N LEU A 237 -4.59 -3.84 -9.63
CA LEU A 237 -4.09 -4.76 -8.64
C LEU A 237 -3.83 -6.14 -9.26
N ALA A 238 -2.61 -6.64 -9.04
CA ALA A 238 -2.36 -8.07 -8.90
C ALA A 238 -2.04 -8.34 -7.43
N ALA A 239 -2.99 -8.87 -6.66
CA ALA A 239 -2.76 -9.27 -5.28
C ALA A 239 -2.42 -10.76 -5.25
N ALA A 240 -1.34 -11.14 -4.60
CA ALA A 240 -1.04 -12.53 -4.32
C ALA A 240 -1.54 -12.90 -2.92
N ARG A 241 -2.31 -14.00 -2.84
CA ARG A 241 -2.77 -14.78 -1.67
C ARG A 241 -4.14 -14.43 -1.03
N LEU A 242 -5.12 -15.31 -1.25
CA LEU A 242 -5.99 -15.89 -0.22
C LEU A 242 -5.49 -17.32 0.02
N ALA A 243 -5.09 -17.68 1.24
CA ALA A 243 -4.67 -19.04 1.58
C ALA A 243 -5.73 -19.71 2.44
N ARG A 244 -6.55 -20.57 1.84
CA ARG A 244 -7.23 -21.60 2.63
C ARG A 244 -6.16 -22.52 3.21
N ARG A 245 -6.14 -22.69 4.54
CA ARG A 245 -5.69 -23.97 5.10
C ARG A 245 -6.58 -25.03 4.46
N ALA A 246 -5.99 -26.02 3.82
CA ALA A 246 -6.73 -27.25 3.56
C ALA A 246 -7.24 -27.72 4.93
N VAL A 247 -8.56 -27.66 5.13
CA VAL A 247 -9.18 -28.43 6.19
C VAL A 247 -8.86 -29.88 5.81
N GLU A 248 -8.04 -30.55 6.60
CA GLU A 248 -7.89 -31.99 6.55
C GLU A 248 -9.25 -32.58 6.91
N ASP A 249 -10.13 -32.72 5.92
CA ASP A 249 -11.35 -33.49 6.09
C ASP A 249 -10.99 -34.97 5.96
N ARG A 250 -10.55 -35.54 7.09
CA ARG A 250 -10.48 -37.00 7.28
C ARG A 250 -11.89 -37.55 7.44
N SER A 251 -12.66 -37.65 6.36
CA SER A 251 -13.95 -38.34 6.43
C SER A 251 -14.44 -38.97 5.12
N TRP A 252 -13.55 -39.49 4.27
CA TRP A 252 -13.95 -40.42 3.20
C TRP A 252 -13.06 -41.67 3.17
N ARG A 253 -13.18 -42.47 4.23
CA ARG A 253 -12.83 -43.90 4.25
C ARG A 253 -13.83 -44.68 5.10
N ARG A 254 -15.01 -44.95 4.55
CA ARG A 254 -15.86 -46.15 4.76
C ARG A 254 -16.71 -46.24 3.47
N ARG A 255 -16.40 -47.15 2.55
CA ARG A 255 -17.00 -48.49 2.45
C ARG A 255 -18.50 -48.47 2.69
#